data_AF-A0A968BZA4-F1
#
_entry.id   AF-A0A968BZA4-F1
#
_cell.length_a   1.000
_cell.length_b   1.000
_cell.length_c   1.000
_cell.angle_alpha   90.00
_cell.angle_beta   90.00
_cell.angle_gamma   90.00
#
_symmetry.space_group_name_H-M   'P 1'
#
loop_
_entity.id
_entity.type
_entity.pdbx_description
1 polymer ?
#
loop_
_entity_poly.entity_id
_entity_poly.type
_entity_poly.pdbx_seq_one_letter_code
_entity_poly.pdbx_strand_id
1 'polypeptide(L)'
;MTTSNHTFQRLRQELREIQGERTYQAMADECGLKLSTLWRIINGERRPYGETLDILLAAYPQLARVFLPPDVPNGTVELPETQSQGEPA
;
A
#
# COMPACT_ATOMS: atom_id res chain seq x y z
N MET A 1 -12.49 -8.74 -18.76
CA MET A 1 -12.13 -8.11 -17.46
C MET A 1 -11.18 -9.05 -16.72
N THR A 2 -9.87 -8.96 -16.97
CA THR A 2 -8.81 -9.84 -16.41
C THR A 2 -7.84 -9.05 -15.52
N THR A 3 -8.32 -8.00 -14.85
CA THR A 3 -7.49 -7.07 -14.07
C THR A 3 -6.96 -7.69 -12.77
N SER A 4 -7.51 -8.82 -12.31
CA SER A 4 -7.31 -9.33 -10.95
C SER A 4 -6.02 -10.13 -10.70
N ASN A 5 -5.19 -10.42 -11.72
CA ASN A 5 -3.95 -11.20 -11.52
C ASN A 5 -2.70 -10.31 -11.55
N HIS A 6 -2.66 -9.33 -12.44
CA HIS A 6 -1.50 -8.45 -12.62
C HIS A 6 -1.25 -7.54 -11.41
N THR A 7 -2.31 -6.99 -10.81
CA THR A 7 -2.24 -6.15 -9.60
C THR A 7 -1.67 -6.92 -8.41
N PHE A 8 -2.07 -8.19 -8.25
CA PHE A 8 -1.55 -9.03 -7.16
C PHE A 8 -0.06 -9.36 -7.34
N GLN A 9 0.40 -9.58 -8.58
CA GLN A 9 1.81 -9.79 -8.87
C GLN A 9 2.65 -8.55 -8.58
N ARG A 10 2.17 -7.36 -8.98
CA ARG A 10 2.83 -6.09 -8.62
C ARG A 10 2.88 -5.84 -7.12
N LEU A 11 1.79 -6.11 -6.40
CA LEU A 11 1.75 -5.94 -4.94
C LEU A 11 2.81 -6.79 -4.25
N ARG A 12 2.96 -8.04 -4.68
CA ARG A 12 4.00 -8.94 -4.17
C ARG A 12 5.40 -8.46 -4.47
N GLN A 13 5.61 -7.89 -5.67
CA GLN A 13 6.89 -7.33 -6.06
C GLN A 13 7.27 -6.17 -5.14
N GLU A 14 6.38 -5.19 -4.95
CA GLU A 14 6.61 -4.05 -4.05
C GLU A 14 6.84 -4.52 -2.62
N LEU A 15 6.05 -5.49 -2.13
CA LEU A 15 6.25 -6.06 -0.78
C LEU A 15 7.63 -6.70 -0.62
N ARG A 16 8.18 -7.35 -1.66
CA ARG A 16 9.56 -7.88 -1.62
C ARG A 16 10.61 -6.77 -1.63
N GLU A 17 10.36 -5.68 -2.35
CA GLU A 17 11.27 -4.54 -2.36
C GLU A 17 11.29 -3.82 -1.01
N ILE A 18 10.12 -3.64 -0.39
CA ILE A 18 9.99 -3.11 0.98
C ILE A 18 10.67 -4.03 1.98
N GLN A 19 10.49 -5.35 1.82
CA GLN A 19 11.15 -6.35 2.64
C GLN A 19 12.67 -6.14 2.58
N GLY A 20 13.26 -6.07 1.37
CA GLY A 20 14.70 -5.89 1.21
C GLY A 20 15.49 -6.89 2.07
N GLU A 21 16.29 -6.37 3.00
CA GLU A 21 17.08 -7.15 3.97
C GLU A 21 16.36 -7.37 5.32
N ARG A 22 15.17 -6.82 5.50
CA ARG A 22 14.38 -6.95 6.74
C ARG A 22 13.84 -8.36 6.88
N THR A 23 13.65 -8.79 8.13
CA THR A 23 12.99 -10.06 8.43
C THR A 23 11.47 -9.92 8.26
N TYR A 24 10.81 -11.01 7.86
CA TYR A 24 9.35 -11.08 7.82
C TYR A 24 8.70 -10.73 9.18
N GLN A 25 9.40 -10.99 10.28
CA GLN A 25 8.92 -10.68 11.62
C GLN A 25 8.88 -9.18 11.87
N ALA A 26 9.91 -8.42 11.48
CA ALA A 26 9.91 -6.97 11.61
C ALA A 26 8.77 -6.34 10.82
N MET A 27 8.60 -6.73 9.55
CA MET A 27 7.50 -6.22 8.72
C MET A 27 6.12 -6.58 9.29
N ALA A 28 5.97 -7.78 9.84
CA ALA A 28 4.73 -8.23 10.43
C ALA A 28 4.39 -7.43 11.69
N ASP A 29 5.40 -7.10 12.50
CA ASP A 29 5.28 -6.25 13.68
C ASP A 29 4.88 -4.81 13.30
N GLU A 30 5.54 -4.22 12.29
CA GLU A 30 5.20 -2.87 11.79
C GLU A 30 3.76 -2.78 11.27
N CYS A 31 3.26 -3.86 10.64
CA CYS A 31 1.89 -3.94 10.18
C CYS A 31 0.90 -4.37 11.28
N GLY A 32 1.35 -4.86 12.44
CA GLY A 32 0.46 -5.55 13.38
C GLY A 32 -0.21 -6.81 12.80
N LEU A 33 0.41 -7.45 11.81
CA LEU A 33 -0.08 -8.68 11.19
C LEU A 33 0.63 -9.92 11.75
N LYS A 34 -0.02 -11.08 11.63
CA LYS A 34 0.64 -12.36 11.91
C LYS A 34 1.74 -12.62 10.89
N LEU A 35 2.92 -13.03 11.36
CA LEU A 35 4.07 -13.45 10.53
C LEU A 35 3.65 -14.41 9.41
N SER A 36 2.88 -15.46 9.74
CA SER A 36 2.41 -16.44 8.75
C SER A 36 1.49 -15.83 7.70
N THR A 37 0.69 -14.82 8.05
CA THR A 37 -0.18 -14.13 7.09
C THR A 37 0.66 -13.33 6.09
N LEU A 38 1.63 -12.56 6.59
CA LEU A 38 2.53 -11.78 5.74
C LEU A 38 3.35 -12.69 4.82
N TRP A 39 3.93 -13.76 5.38
CA TRP A 39 4.73 -14.72 4.62
C TRP A 39 3.92 -15.36 3.48
N ARG A 40 2.67 -15.77 3.74
CA ARG A 40 1.78 -16.34 2.70
C ARG A 40 1.44 -15.33 1.61
N ILE A 41 1.32 -14.05 1.95
CA ILE A 41 1.05 -12.99 0.97
C ILE A 41 2.26 -12.77 0.05
N ILE A 42 3.46 -12.61 0.62
CA ILE A 42 4.70 -12.37 -0.14
C ILE A 42 5.05 -13.58 -1.03
N ASN A 43 4.86 -14.80 -0.50
CA ASN A 43 5.06 -16.03 -1.26
C ASN A 43 3.95 -16.30 -2.29
N GLY A 44 2.86 -15.55 -2.27
CA GLY A 44 1.76 -15.67 -3.22
C GLY A 44 0.78 -16.80 -2.93
N GLU A 45 0.91 -17.43 -1.77
CA GLU A 45 -0.03 -18.43 -1.24
C GLU A 45 -1.39 -17.82 -0.90
N ARG A 46 -1.44 -16.53 -0.56
CA ARG A 46 -2.67 -15.85 -0.15
C ARG A 46 -2.73 -14.44 -0.73
N ARG A 47 -3.91 -14.03 -1.20
CA ARG A 47 -4.17 -12.64 -1.56
C ARG A 47 -4.57 -11.85 -0.31
N PRO A 48 -4.01 -10.65 -0.06
CA PRO A 48 -4.54 -9.77 0.96
C PRO A 48 -5.87 -9.20 0.47
N TYR A 49 -6.89 -9.22 1.33
CA TYR A 49 -8.21 -8.67 1.04
C TYR A 49 -8.82 -8.09 2.32
N GLY A 50 -9.75 -7.16 2.17
CA GLY A 50 -10.42 -6.48 3.29
C GLY A 50 -9.41 -5.84 4.24
N GLU A 51 -9.56 -6.12 5.54
CA GLU A 51 -8.75 -5.57 6.63
C GLU A 51 -7.24 -5.81 6.47
N THR A 52 -6.82 -6.99 5.98
CA THR A 52 -5.39 -7.27 5.79
C THR A 52 -4.77 -6.39 4.71
N LEU A 53 -5.54 -6.04 3.68
CA LEU A 53 -5.06 -5.12 2.64
C LEU A 53 -4.99 -3.69 3.18
N ASP A 54 -5.98 -3.28 3.96
CA ASP A 54 -6.04 -1.95 4.56
C ASP A 54 -4.85 -1.71 5.50
N ILE A 55 -4.55 -2.68 6.36
CA ILE A 55 -3.38 -2.67 7.24
C ILE A 55 -2.07 -2.54 6.45
N LEU A 56 -1.91 -3.30 5.36
CA LEU A 56 -0.73 -3.23 4.52
C LEU A 56 -0.58 -1.87 3.84
N LEU A 57 -1.69 -1.27 3.39
CA LEU A 57 -1.69 0.08 2.80
C LEU A 57 -1.43 1.16 3.84
N ALA A 58 -1.89 0.97 5.08
CA ALA A 58 -1.62 1.88 6.20
C ALA A 58 -0.14 1.85 6.61
N ALA A 59 0.45 0.66 6.71
CA ALA A 59 1.87 0.50 7.02
C ALA A 59 2.77 0.91 5.85
N TYR A 60 2.34 0.62 4.61
CA TYR A 60 3.09 0.88 3.39
C TYR A 60 2.21 1.60 2.36
N PRO A 61 2.05 2.94 2.45
CA PRO A 61 1.22 3.70 1.51
C PRO A 61 1.74 3.63 0.07
N GLN A 62 3.02 3.33 -0.11
CA GLN A 62 3.61 3.03 -1.41
C GLN A 62 3.08 1.74 -2.07
N LEU A 63 2.27 0.92 -1.40
CA LEU A 63 1.56 -0.18 -2.07
C LEU A 63 0.34 0.33 -2.84
N ALA A 64 -0.20 1.51 -2.51
CA ALA A 64 -1.37 2.07 -3.18
C ALA A 64 -1.14 2.33 -4.67
N ARG A 65 0.10 2.69 -5.06
CA ARG A 65 0.51 2.88 -6.47
C ARG A 65 0.38 1.62 -7.33
N VAL A 66 0.31 0.43 -6.72
CA VAL A 66 0.00 -0.81 -7.44
C VAL A 66 -1.43 -0.82 -7.99
N PHE A 67 -2.33 -0.14 -7.28
CA PHE A 67 -3.75 -0.02 -7.62
C PHE A 67 -4.03 1.22 -8.47
N LEU A 68 -3.11 2.19 -8.52
CA LEU A 68 -3.23 3.37 -9.36
C LEU A 68 -2.83 3.07 -10.81
N PRO A 69 -3.49 3.71 -11.80
CA PRO A 69 -3.05 3.66 -13.18
C PRO A 69 -1.64 4.29 -13.31
N PRO A 70 -0.82 3.82 -14.27
CA PRO A 70 0.54 4.32 -14.47
C PRO A 70 0.63 5.80 -14.89
N ASP A 71 -0.50 6.48 -15.07
CA ASP A 71 -0.63 7.86 -15.57
C ASP A 71 -0.81 8.90 -14.46
N VAL A 72 -0.58 8.54 -13.19
CA VAL A 72 -0.57 9.52 -12.09
C VAL A 72 0.88 9.94 -11.82
N PRO A 73 1.36 11.07 -12.38
CA PRO A 73 2.68 11.59 -12.06
C PRO A 73 2.75 11.92 -10.58
N ASN A 74 3.89 11.60 -9.96
CA ASN A 74 4.24 11.96 -8.60
C ASN A 74 4.47 13.48 -8.52
N GLY A 75 3.38 14.25 -8.59
CA GLY A 75 3.39 15.70 -8.65
C GLY A 75 2.17 16.24 -7.94
N THR A 76 2.41 16.72 -6.73
CA THR A 76 1.57 17.69 -6.00
C THR A 76 0.13 17.24 -5.73
N VAL A 77 -0.05 16.54 -4.61
CA VAL A 77 -1.30 16.72 -3.85
C VAL A 77 -1.25 18.16 -3.34
N GLU A 78 -1.74 19.12 -4.13
CA GLU A 78 -2.05 20.45 -3.61
C GLU A 78 -3.16 20.23 -2.59
N LEU A 79 -2.78 20.26 -1.31
CA LEU A 79 -3.72 20.47 -0.23
C LEU A 79 -4.53 21.71 -0.62
N PRO A 80 -5.87 21.70 -0.62
CA PRO A 80 -6.61 22.93 -0.78
C PRO A 80 -6.19 23.86 0.36
N GLU A 81 -5.40 24.88 0.04
CA GLU A 81 -5.14 25.99 0.94
C GLU A 81 -6.50 26.49 1.42
N THR A 82 -6.73 26.34 2.72
CA THR A 82 -7.91 26.89 3.37
C THR A 82 -7.86 28.39 3.12
N GLN A 83 -8.69 28.86 2.18
CA GLN A 83 -8.92 30.29 2.00
C GLN A 83 -9.68 30.81 3.22
N SER A 84 -8.93 31.04 4.29
CA SER A 84 -9.31 31.95 5.36
C SER A 84 -9.24 33.36 4.80
N GLN A 85 -10.25 33.76 4.03
CA GLN A 85 -10.47 35.17 3.73
C GLN A 85 -11.74 35.58 4.48
N GLY A 86 -11.51 36.22 5.63
CA GLY A 86 -12.57 36.76 6.45
C GLY A 86 -13.37 37.84 5.71
N GLU A 87 -14.65 37.89 6.08
CA GLU A 87 -15.37 39.16 6.33
C GLU A 87 -14.46 40.14 7.11
N PRO A 88 -14.65 41.48 7.07
CA PRO A 88 -15.89 42.24 6.83
C PRO A 88 -15.62 43.49 5.92
N ALA A 89 -16.44 44.52 5.70
CA ALA A 89 -17.73 45.01 6.20
C ALA A 89 -18.33 45.89 5.06
#